data_AF-A0A0F9PMY6-F1
#
_entry.id   AF-A0A0F9PMY6-F1
#
_cell.length_a   1.000
_cell.length_b   1.000
_cell.length_c   1.000
_cell.angle_alpha   90.00
_cell.angle_beta   90.00
_cell.angle_gamma   90.00
#
_symmetry.space_group_name_H-M   'P 1'
#
loop_
_entity.id
_entity.type
_entity.pdbx_description
1 polymer ?
#
loop_
_entity_poly.entity_id
_entity_poly.type
_entity_poly.pdbx_seq_one_letter_code
_entity_poly.pdbx_strand_id
1 'polypeptide(L)'
;MSRICWGRWSVFRIISLSFSILKDPKERVRDFCLVEHDEEIEQFRTNIRIRHLITEKYKLTLYNGFPGYGDLFSRINDPLEIQNLWYDENYSDTRNKLVEKRFHENLNAQSRYPKRLAMS
;
A
#
# COMPACT_ATOMS: atom_id res chain seq x y z
N MET A 1 16.60 31.49 10.70
CA MET A 1 15.73 31.16 9.55
C MET A 1 15.53 29.65 9.53
N SER A 2 14.53 29.15 10.25
CA SER A 2 14.19 27.73 10.33
C SER A 2 13.41 27.32 9.08
N ARG A 3 13.94 26.37 8.32
CA ARG A 3 13.19 25.72 7.23
C ARG A 3 12.27 24.69 7.88
N ILE A 4 10.96 24.93 7.78
CA ILE A 4 9.93 23.97 8.13
C ILE A 4 9.96 22.88 7.06
N CYS A 5 10.48 21.69 7.41
CA CYS A 5 10.38 20.50 6.58
C CYS A 5 8.92 20.03 6.58
N TRP A 6 8.18 20.38 5.53
CA TRP A 6 6.91 19.73 5.24
C TRP A 6 7.20 18.29 4.85
N GLY A 7 6.74 17.34 5.68
CA GLY A 7 6.79 15.92 5.37
C GLY A 7 6.22 15.67 3.97
N ARG A 8 7.02 15.01 3.13
CA ARG A 8 6.61 14.63 1.78
C ARG A 8 5.59 13.50 1.91
N TRP A 9 4.30 13.84 1.84
CA TRP A 9 3.24 12.86 1.64
C TRP A 9 3.41 12.25 0.25
N SER A 10 4.22 11.20 0.16
CA SER A 10 4.51 10.52 -1.09
C SER A 10 3.26 9.74 -1.55
N VAL A 11 2.58 10.35 -2.53
CA VAL A 11 1.64 9.71 -3.46
C VAL A 11 0.36 9.16 -2.84
N PHE A 12 -0.51 10.03 -2.34
CA PHE A 12 -1.93 9.85 -2.65
C PHE A 12 -2.12 10.21 -4.12
N ARG A 13 -2.14 9.21 -5.01
CA ARG A 13 -2.70 9.45 -6.34
C ARG A 13 -4.19 9.65 -6.12
N ILE A 14 -4.62 10.91 -5.98
CA ILE A 14 -6.03 11.27 -6.06
C ILE A 14 -6.44 10.88 -7.48
N ILE A 15 -6.97 9.66 -7.62
CA ILE A 15 -7.68 9.26 -8.81
C ILE A 15 -8.85 10.23 -8.86
N SER A 16 -8.94 11.02 -9.94
CA SER A 16 -10.14 11.80 -10.25
C SER A 16 -11.34 10.89 -9.96
N LEU A 17 -12.19 11.28 -9.01
CA LEU A 17 -13.43 10.55 -8.75
C LEU A 17 -14.12 10.40 -10.10
N SER A 18 -14.32 9.16 -10.54
CA SER A 18 -15.01 8.93 -11.81
C SER A 18 -16.40 9.53 -11.67
N PHE A 19 -16.91 10.19 -12.70
CA PHE A 19 -18.24 10.80 -12.66
C PHE A 19 -19.36 9.80 -12.28
N SER A 20 -19.09 8.51 -12.47
CA SER A 20 -19.96 7.40 -12.12
C SER A 20 -20.16 7.22 -10.61
N ILE A 21 -19.10 7.32 -9.78
CA ILE A 21 -19.20 7.25 -8.30
C ILE A 21 -20.04 8.38 -7.69
N LEU A 22 -20.10 9.53 -8.37
CA LEU A 22 -20.89 10.69 -7.93
C LEU A 22 -22.39 10.48 -8.19
N LYS A 23 -22.75 9.56 -9.10
CA LYS A 23 -24.14 9.19 -9.39
C LYS A 23 -24.61 8.03 -8.55
N ASP A 24 -23.76 7.03 -8.34
CA ASP A 24 -24.05 5.87 -7.51
C ASP A 24 -22.92 5.62 -6.49
N PRO A 25 -23.13 5.87 -5.19
CA PRO A 25 -22.13 5.64 -4.17
C PRO A 25 -21.82 4.15 -3.95
N LYS A 26 -22.64 3.23 -4.49
CA LYS A 26 -22.41 1.78 -4.41
C LYS A 26 -21.50 1.26 -5.52
N GLU A 27 -21.20 2.08 -6.52
CA GLU A 27 -20.34 1.67 -7.61
C GLU A 27 -18.92 1.41 -7.11
N ARG A 28 -18.33 0.30 -7.55
CA ARG A 28 -16.96 -0.06 -7.18
C ARG A 28 -16.04 0.14 -8.37
N VAL A 29 -15.12 1.10 -8.23
CA VAL A 29 -14.18 1.48 -9.29
C VAL A 29 -12.80 0.83 -9.14
N ARG A 30 -12.56 0.12 -8.03
CA ARG A 30 -11.26 -0.53 -7.74
C ARG A 30 -11.41 -1.73 -6.81
N ASP A 31 -10.50 -2.69 -6.97
CA ASP A 31 -10.49 -3.91 -6.16
C ASP A 31 -9.65 -3.80 -4.88
N PHE A 32 -8.67 -2.89 -4.88
CA PHE A 32 -7.71 -2.72 -3.80
C PHE A 32 -7.29 -1.25 -3.62
N CYS A 33 -6.60 -0.97 -2.53
CA CYS A 33 -5.91 0.26 -2.24
C CYS A 33 -4.46 -0.04 -1.85
N LEU A 34 -3.52 0.75 -2.38
CA LEU A 34 -2.14 0.80 -1.89
C LEU A 34 -1.99 2.05 -1.03
N VAL A 35 -1.48 1.87 0.19
CA VAL A 35 -1.16 2.99 1.10
C VAL A 35 0.32 2.94 1.42
N GLU A 36 0.98 4.07 1.24
CA GLU A 36 2.40 4.22 1.50
C GLU A 36 2.62 5.13 2.69
N HIS A 37 3.44 4.67 3.62
CA HIS A 37 3.88 5.46 4.76
C HIS A 37 5.40 5.48 4.79
N ASP A 38 5.97 6.65 4.53
CA ASP A 38 7.41 6.90 4.60
C ASP A 38 7.65 7.92 5.71
N GLU A 39 8.18 7.47 6.84
CA GLU A 39 8.59 8.33 7.93
C GLU A 39 10.11 8.44 7.96
N GLU A 40 10.60 9.67 7.91
CA GLU A 40 12.00 10.00 8.05
C GLU A 40 12.12 11.00 9.20
N ILE A 41 12.34 10.50 10.41
CA ILE A 41 12.53 11.32 11.60
C ILE A 41 14.00 11.30 11.98
N GLU A 42 14.73 12.32 11.52
CA GLU A 42 16.18 12.46 11.71
C GLU A 42 16.58 12.44 13.20
N GLN A 43 15.80 13.09 14.08
CA GLN A 43 16.11 13.17 15.51
C GLN A 43 16.12 11.80 16.20
N PHE A 44 15.31 10.84 15.71
CA PHE A 44 15.23 9.48 16.25
C PHE A 44 15.96 8.46 15.37
N ARG A 45 16.71 8.90 14.34
CA ARG A 45 17.35 8.03 13.34
C ARG A 45 16.41 6.96 12.78
N THR A 46 15.12 7.29 12.69
CA THR A 46 14.08 6.37 12.26
C THR A 46 13.78 6.67 10.80
N ASN A 47 14.16 5.74 9.93
CA ASN A 47 13.74 5.73 8.52
C ASN A 47 12.91 4.47 8.30
N ILE A 48 11.59 4.64 8.33
CA ILE A 48 10.64 3.54 8.21
C ILE A 48 9.85 3.74 6.93
N ARG A 49 9.83 2.69 6.11
CA ARG A 49 8.94 2.59 4.95
C ARG A 49 7.98 1.43 5.17
N ILE A 50 6.71 1.75 5.31
CA ILE A 50 5.63 0.79 5.46
C ILE A 50 4.75 0.87 4.22
N ARG A 51 4.31 -0.29 3.75
CA ARG A 51 3.43 -0.39 2.60
C ARG A 51 2.28 -1.32 2.94
N HIS A 52 1.07 -0.82 2.74
CA HIS A 52 -0.16 -1.59 2.92
C HIS A 52 -0.78 -1.91 1.56
N LEU A 53 -1.20 -3.16 1.38
CA LEU A 53 -2.13 -3.58 0.34
C LEU A 53 -3.44 -3.94 1.02
N ILE A 54 -4.48 -3.14 0.77
CA ILE A 54 -5.81 -3.33 1.34
C ILE A 54 -6.73 -3.81 0.24
N THR A 55 -7.21 -5.04 0.38
CA THR A 55 -8.26 -5.61 -0.47
C THR A 55 -9.59 -5.62 0.30
N GLU A 56 -10.64 -6.14 -0.32
CA GLU A 56 -11.89 -6.39 0.37
C GLU A 56 -11.75 -7.43 1.49
N LYS A 57 -10.97 -8.48 1.26
CA LYS A 57 -10.89 -9.63 2.19
C LYS A 57 -9.75 -9.52 3.19
N TYR A 58 -8.64 -8.88 2.79
CA TYR A 58 -7.41 -8.87 3.58
C TYR A 58 -6.72 -7.52 3.55
N LYS A 59 -6.02 -7.21 4.65
CA LYS A 59 -5.01 -6.15 4.72
C LYS A 59 -3.65 -6.79 4.93
N LEU A 60 -2.72 -6.51 4.01
CA LEU A 60 -1.33 -6.93 4.09
C LEU A 60 -0.47 -5.70 4.41
N THR A 61 0.40 -5.81 5.40
CA THR A 61 1.40 -4.78 5.76
C THR A 61 2.79 -5.38 5.65
N LEU A 62 3.70 -4.65 4.97
CA LEU A 62 5.10 -5.02 4.87
C LEU A 62 5.99 -3.87 5.31
N TYR A 63 7.05 -4.22 6.02
CA TYR A 63 8.01 -3.31 6.63
C TYR A 63 9.34 -3.38 5.90
N ASN A 64 9.82 -2.24 5.40
CA ASN A 64 11.16 -2.17 4.83
C ASN A 64 12.22 -2.43 5.92
N GLY A 65 13.23 -3.24 5.60
CA GLY A 65 14.31 -3.59 6.53
C GLY A 65 14.03 -4.77 7.47
N PHE A 66 12.83 -5.34 7.46
CA PHE A 66 12.44 -6.48 8.31
C PHE A 66 12.01 -7.69 7.47
N PRO A 67 12.96 -8.40 6.82
CA PRO A 67 12.63 -9.56 5.99
C PRO A 67 12.00 -10.68 6.84
N GLY A 68 10.97 -11.33 6.30
CA GLY A 68 10.24 -12.40 6.99
C GLY A 68 9.22 -11.93 8.04
N TYR A 69 9.12 -10.63 8.28
CA TYR A 69 8.11 -10.02 9.16
C TYR A 69 7.09 -9.22 8.35
N GLY A 70 5.84 -9.22 8.84
CA GLY A 70 4.74 -8.50 8.23
C GLY A 70 3.46 -8.73 9.02
N ASP A 71 2.38 -8.08 8.57
CA ASP A 71 1.05 -8.31 9.10
C ASP A 71 0.09 -8.75 8.02
N LEU A 72 -0.77 -9.69 8.36
CA LEU A 72 -1.90 -10.10 7.53
C LEU A 72 -3.16 -10.16 8.40
N PHE A 73 -4.14 -9.33 8.08
CA PHE A 73 -5.42 -9.30 8.79
C PHE A 73 -6.57 -9.67 7.85
N SER A 74 -7.50 -10.49 8.33
CA SER A 74 -8.77 -10.77 7.64
C SER A 74 -9.76 -9.64 7.90
N ARG A 75 -10.19 -8.94 6.87
CA ARG A 75 -11.15 -7.84 7.02
C ARG A 75 -12.61 -8.29 7.16
N ILE A 76 -12.88 -9.55 6.83
CA ILE A 76 -14.21 -10.15 6.97
C ILE A 76 -14.39 -10.69 8.39
N ASN A 77 -13.40 -11.43 8.89
CA ASN A 77 -13.51 -12.13 10.17
C ASN A 77 -12.92 -11.32 11.34
N ASP A 78 -12.03 -10.36 11.05
CA ASP A 78 -11.34 -9.53 12.03
C ASP A 78 -11.33 -8.05 11.60
N PRO A 79 -12.49 -7.38 11.62
CA PRO A 79 -12.61 -5.98 11.19
C PRO A 79 -11.85 -5.00 12.09
N LEU A 80 -11.44 -5.42 13.29
CA LEU A 80 -10.67 -4.62 14.24
C LEU A 80 -9.15 -4.87 14.13
N GLU A 81 -8.70 -5.75 13.24
CA GLU A 81 -7.28 -6.05 12.99
C GLU A 81 -6.53 -6.49 14.26
N ILE A 82 -7.15 -7.34 15.08
CA ILE A 82 -6.60 -7.82 16.35
C ILE A 82 -5.72 -9.06 16.13
N GLN A 83 -6.08 -9.93 15.19
CA GLN A 83 -5.42 -11.21 14.99
C GLN A 83 -4.51 -11.17 13.76
N ASN A 84 -3.20 -11.04 13.98
CA ASN A 84 -2.22 -11.13 12.90
C ASN A 84 -2.05 -12.59 12.44
N LEU A 85 -2.41 -12.85 11.19
CA LEU A 85 -2.35 -14.16 10.52
C LEU A 85 -1.02 -14.40 9.79
N TRP A 86 -0.04 -13.49 9.89
CA TRP A 86 1.20 -13.56 9.11
C TRP A 86 1.96 -14.87 9.30
N TYR A 87 2.01 -15.40 10.53
CA TYR A 87 2.69 -16.65 10.86
C TYR A 87 1.78 -17.88 10.85
N ASP A 88 0.49 -17.72 10.55
CA ASP A 88 -0.44 -18.85 10.44
C ASP A 88 -0.20 -19.59 9.12
N GLU A 89 0.22 -20.85 9.22
CA GLU A 89 0.55 -21.69 8.07
C GLU A 89 -0.66 -21.91 7.14
N ASN A 90 -1.89 -21.88 7.67
CA ASN A 90 -3.12 -22.00 6.89
C ASN A 90 -3.31 -20.83 5.92
N TYR A 91 -2.67 -19.69 6.18
CA TYR A 91 -2.74 -18.49 5.35
C TYR A 91 -1.48 -18.26 4.51
N SER A 92 -0.53 -19.19 4.50
CA SER A 92 0.74 -19.06 3.78
C SER A 92 0.56 -18.82 2.27
N ASP A 93 -0.32 -19.58 1.61
CA ASP A 93 -0.64 -19.40 0.18
C ASP A 93 -1.31 -18.04 -0.09
N THR A 94 -2.29 -17.67 0.74
CA THR A 94 -2.96 -16.36 0.65
C THR A 94 -1.97 -15.21 0.84
N ARG A 95 -1.08 -15.31 1.83
CA ARG A 95 -0.01 -14.34 2.09
C ARG A 95 0.89 -14.21 0.88
N ASN A 96 1.37 -15.31 0.32
CA ASN A 96 2.26 -15.30 -0.84
C ASN A 96 1.61 -14.66 -2.07
N LYS A 97 0.34 -14.99 -2.35
CA LYS A 97 -0.46 -14.37 -3.43
C LYS A 97 -0.63 -12.87 -3.24
N LEU A 98 -0.88 -12.42 -2.01
CA LEU A 98 -1.02 -10.98 -1.71
C LEU A 98 0.32 -10.24 -1.81
N VAL A 99 1.43 -10.87 -1.41
CA VAL A 99 2.78 -10.32 -1.57
C VAL A 99 3.13 -10.17 -3.05
N GLU A 100 2.88 -11.21 -3.86
CA GLU A 100 3.06 -11.17 -5.31
C GLU A 100 2.19 -10.09 -5.95
N LYS A 101 0.89 -10.04 -5.61
CA LYS A 101 -0.01 -8.99 -6.07
C LYS A 101 0.54 -7.61 -5.74
N ARG A 102 0.94 -7.37 -4.50
CA ARG A 102 1.50 -6.07 -4.08
C ARG A 102 2.71 -5.70 -4.94
N PHE A 103 3.61 -6.65 -5.20
CA PHE A 103 4.78 -6.41 -6.05
C PHE A 103 4.37 -5.93 -7.44
N HIS A 104 3.46 -6.62 -8.11
CA HIS A 104 2.96 -6.21 -9.42
C HIS A 104 2.24 -4.86 -9.39
N GLU A 105 1.42 -4.59 -8.37
CA GLU A 105 0.73 -3.31 -8.26
C GLU A 105 1.69 -2.14 -7.99
N ASN A 106 2.81 -2.39 -7.29
CA ASN A 106 3.87 -1.40 -7.16
C ASN A 106 4.54 -1.09 -8.50
N LEU A 107 4.83 -2.11 -9.31
CA LEU A 107 5.37 -1.92 -10.67
C LEU A 107 4.39 -1.13 -11.55
N ASN A 108 3.09 -1.43 -11.45
CA ASN A 108 2.05 -0.70 -12.19
C ASN A 108 1.92 0.76 -11.77
N ALA A 109 2.19 1.07 -10.50
CA ALA A 109 2.13 2.42 -9.96
C ALA A 109 3.29 3.31 -10.40
N GLN A 110 4.42 2.73 -10.83
CA GLN A 110 5.59 3.49 -11.27
C GLN A 110 5.30 4.26 -12.56
N SER A 111 5.73 5.53 -12.60
CA SER A 111 5.59 6.37 -13.79
C SER A 111 6.44 5.82 -14.94
N ARG A 112 5.84 5.71 -16.13
CA ARG A 112 6.56 5.44 -17.39
C ARG A 112 7.06 6.71 -18.08
N TYR A 113 7.01 7.86 -17.39
CA TYR A 113 7.42 9.16 -17.91
C TYR A 113 8.75 9.64 -17.30
N PRO A 114 9.58 10.38 -18.09
CA PRO A 114 9.35 10.74 -19.49
C PRO A 114 9.44 9.53 -20.43
N LYS A 115 8.71 9.57 -21.54
CA LYS A 115 8.80 8.51 -22.57
C LYS A 115 10.24 8.47 -23.10
N ARG A 116 10.73 7.29 -23.44
CA ARG A 116 12.05 7.11 -24.05
C ARG A 116 12.15 7.98 -25.31
N LEU A 117 13.06 8.95 -25.31
CA LEU A 117 13.27 9.87 -26.43
C LEU A 117 14.09 9.23 -27.57
N ALA A 118 14.99 8.30 -27.24
CA ALA A 118 15.95 7.72 -28.21
C ALA A 118 15.36 6.68 -29.18
N MET A 119 14.07 6.35 -29.10
CA MET A 119 13.38 5.45 -30.07
C MET A 119 12.07 6.08 -30.60
N SER A 120 11.93 7.40 -30.49
CA SER A 120 10.80 8.19 -31.00
C SER A 120 11.17 8.91 -32.28
#